data_AF-A0AAD4GTP3-F1
#
_entry.id   AF-A0AAD4GTP3-F1
#
_cell.length_a   1.000
_cell.length_b   1.000
_cell.length_c   1.000
_cell.angle_alpha   90.00
_cell.angle_beta   90.00
_cell.angle_gamma   90.00
#
_symmetry.space_group_name_H-M   'P 1'
#
loop_
_entity.id
_entity.type
_entity.pdbx_description
1 polymer ?
#
loop_
_entity_poly.entity_id
_entity_poly.type
_entity_poly.pdbx_seq_one_letter_code
_entity_poly.pdbx_strand_id
1 'polypeptide(L)'
;MANCGWTMQVVLGASYLVLNAVYMVCALTPSVSRFWHWDLPMLEIENLGAKQADGFAEAVWEAMCRTASTDWAVKGNMAPTTGWWKAWLAEANENLGNPCWDSWEAKLRHMHATVKEDEKDVPASEGVGNTLPMKPFRRQTMLL
;
A
#
# COMPACT_ATOMS: atom_id res chain seq x y z
N MET A 1 27.45 24.20 -63.05
CA MET A 1 27.27 24.24 -61.58
C MET A 1 26.63 22.94 -61.15
N ALA A 2 27.44 21.94 -60.80
CA ALA A 2 26.96 20.62 -60.39
C ALA A 2 27.90 20.10 -59.30
N ASN A 3 27.62 20.46 -58.04
CA ASN A 3 28.34 19.96 -56.87
C ASN A 3 27.38 19.78 -55.68
N CYS A 4 26.14 19.35 -55.93
CA CYS A 4 25.15 19.16 -54.87
C CYS A 4 24.56 17.73 -54.82
N GLY A 5 24.90 16.86 -55.78
CA GLY A 5 24.38 15.50 -55.84
C GLY A 5 25.08 14.54 -54.88
N TRP A 6 26.42 14.58 -54.84
CA TRP A 6 27.21 13.64 -54.04
C TRP A 6 27.05 13.89 -52.54
N THR A 7 27.06 15.16 -52.11
CA THR A 7 26.86 15.54 -50.71
C THR A 7 25.46 15.16 -50.20
N MET A 8 24.41 15.35 -50.99
CA MET A 8 23.03 15.03 -50.59
C MET A 8 22.83 13.52 -50.38
N GLN A 9 23.48 12.69 -51.20
CA GLN A 9 23.45 11.23 -51.06
C GLN A 9 24.16 10.75 -49.80
N VAL A 10 25.33 11.33 -49.49
CA VAL A 10 26.09 10.99 -48.28
C VAL A 10 25.32 11.41 -47.02
N VAL A 11 24.66 12.57 -47.04
CA VAL A 11 23.87 13.05 -45.89
C VAL A 11 22.68 12.14 -45.59
N LEU A 12 21.95 11.69 -46.61
CA LEU A 12 20.83 10.77 -46.43
C LEU A 12 21.29 9.39 -45.93
N GLY A 13 22.40 8.88 -46.47
CA GLY A 13 23.00 7.62 -46.02
C GLY A 13 23.52 7.69 -44.58
N ALA A 14 24.22 8.77 -44.23
CA ALA A 14 24.75 9.00 -42.89
C ALA A 14 23.62 9.15 -41.86
N SER A 15 22.56 9.90 -42.20
CA SER A 15 21.40 10.09 -41.32
C SER A 15 20.71 8.74 -41.05
N TYR A 16 20.49 7.93 -42.08
CA TYR A 16 19.89 6.60 -41.92
C TYR A 16 20.73 5.68 -41.02
N LEU A 17 22.06 5.68 -41.19
CA LEU A 17 22.96 4.88 -40.38
C LEU A 17 22.95 5.31 -38.90
N VAL A 18 22.97 6.61 -38.63
CA VAL A 18 22.89 7.16 -37.28
C VAL A 18 21.55 6.84 -36.63
N LEU A 19 20.44 7.06 -37.34
CA LEU A 19 19.10 6.74 -36.82
C LEU A 19 18.97 5.24 -36.53
N ASN A 20 19.50 4.37 -37.38
CA ASN A 20 19.46 2.93 -37.18
C ASN A 20 20.34 2.48 -36.00
N ALA A 21 21.50 3.12 -35.80
CA ALA A 21 22.36 2.87 -34.65
C ALA A 21 21.68 3.31 -33.34
N VAL A 22 21.05 4.49 -33.33
CA VAL A 22 20.27 4.98 -32.17
C VAL A 22 19.09 4.04 -31.89
N TYR A 23 18.39 3.56 -32.92
CA TYR A 23 17.32 2.57 -32.76
C TYR A 23 17.84 1.27 -32.11
N MET A 24 18.97 0.74 -32.56
CA MET A 24 19.59 -0.44 -31.93
C MET A 24 19.99 -0.19 -30.47
N VAL A 25 20.54 0.99 -30.16
CA VAL A 25 20.90 1.38 -28.78
C VAL A 25 19.64 1.53 -27.91
N CYS A 26 18.58 2.17 -28.41
CA CYS A 26 17.29 2.27 -27.73
C CYS A 26 16.63 0.90 -27.51
N ALA A 27 16.73 -0.02 -28.47
CA ALA A 27 16.23 -1.39 -28.33
C ALA A 27 17.02 -2.24 -27.33
N LEU A 28 18.32 -1.97 -27.15
CA LEU A 28 19.19 -2.59 -26.14
C LEU A 28 19.20 -1.85 -24.80
N THR A 29 18.55 -0.68 -24.71
CA THR A 29 18.45 0.09 -23.46
C THR A 29 17.77 -0.69 -22.32
N PRO A 30 16.69 -1.47 -22.49
CA PRO A 30 16.11 -2.21 -21.37
C PRO A 30 17.02 -3.31 -20.80
N SER A 31 18.01 -3.80 -21.55
CA SER A 31 18.93 -4.86 -21.09
C SER A 31 20.26 -4.35 -20.55
N VAL A 32 20.77 -3.21 -21.03
CA VAL A 32 22.08 -2.67 -20.62
C VAL A 32 21.95 -1.44 -19.70
N SER A 33 20.81 -0.76 -19.73
CA SER A 33 20.60 0.51 -19.03
C SER A 33 19.93 0.35 -17.67
N ARG A 34 20.43 -0.57 -16.84
CA ARG A 34 20.02 -0.63 -15.43
C ARG A 34 20.45 0.63 -14.66
N PHE A 35 21.46 1.35 -15.16
CA PHE A 35 22.01 2.58 -14.61
C PHE A 35 21.28 3.88 -15.02
N TRP A 36 20.30 3.81 -15.93
CA TRP A 36 19.58 5.00 -16.43
C TRP A 36 18.08 4.97 -16.14
N HIS A 37 17.56 3.84 -15.67
CA HIS A 37 16.32 3.86 -14.92
C HIS A 37 16.61 4.55 -13.62
N TRP A 38 16.02 5.73 -13.39
CA TRP A 38 15.76 6.33 -12.08
C TRP A 38 16.31 5.50 -10.94
N ASP A 39 17.63 5.56 -10.73
CA ASP A 39 18.21 5.01 -9.52
C ASP A 39 17.56 5.88 -8.46
N LEU A 40 16.74 5.28 -7.59
CA LEU A 40 16.31 5.91 -6.36
C LEU A 40 17.32 5.48 -5.29
N PRO A 41 18.59 5.94 -5.32
CA PRO A 41 19.56 5.55 -4.29
C PRO A 41 19.13 6.06 -2.91
N MET A 42 18.09 6.90 -2.85
CA MET A 42 17.44 7.36 -1.63
C MET A 42 16.35 6.40 -1.11
N LEU A 43 15.82 5.50 -1.92
CA LEU A 43 14.92 4.42 -1.47
C LEU A 43 15.72 3.12 -1.36
N GLU A 44 16.41 2.97 -0.23
CA GLU A 44 16.91 1.68 0.21
C GLU A 44 15.71 0.81 0.62
N ILE A 45 15.30 -0.08 -0.28
CA ILE A 45 14.21 -1.03 -0.02
C ILE A 45 14.77 -2.15 0.85
N GLU A 46 14.82 -1.91 2.15
CA GLU A 46 15.20 -2.92 3.12
C GLU A 46 14.04 -3.90 3.31
N ASN A 47 14.21 -5.13 2.82
CA ASN A 47 13.27 -6.22 3.12
C ASN A 47 13.54 -6.73 4.54
N LEU A 48 13.08 -5.95 5.52
CA LEU A 48 13.04 -6.34 6.92
C LEU A 48 12.11 -7.56 7.00
N GLY A 49 12.69 -8.76 7.11
CA GLY A 49 12.00 -10.05 6.89
C GLY A 49 10.58 -10.13 7.46
N ALA A 50 9.67 -10.72 6.66
CA ALA A 50 8.28 -10.88 7.01
C ALA A 50 8.14 -11.79 8.23
N LYS A 51 7.84 -11.19 9.39
CA LYS A 51 7.36 -11.96 10.53
C LYS A 51 5.87 -12.22 10.28
N GLN A 52 5.48 -13.49 10.34
CA GLN A 52 4.07 -13.85 10.24
C GLN A 52 3.39 -13.36 11.53
N ALA A 53 2.44 -12.45 11.37
CA ALA A 53 1.55 -12.03 12.43
C ALA A 53 0.25 -12.84 12.33
N ASP A 54 -0.32 -13.18 13.48
CA ASP A 54 -1.53 -14.01 13.54
C ASP A 54 -2.79 -13.21 13.18
N GLY A 55 -2.70 -11.87 13.16
CA GLY A 55 -3.79 -10.98 12.79
C GLY A 55 -3.37 -9.75 12.00
N PHE A 56 -4.31 -9.20 11.22
CA PHE A 56 -4.10 -7.98 10.43
C PHE A 56 -3.63 -6.78 11.28
N ALA A 57 -4.18 -6.60 12.48
CA ALA A 57 -3.80 -5.49 13.34
C ALA A 57 -2.37 -5.61 13.89
N GLU A 58 -1.94 -6.84 14.17
CA GLU A 58 -0.58 -7.14 14.61
C GLU A 58 0.41 -6.96 13.45
N ALA A 59 0.05 -7.38 12.24
CA ALA A 59 0.86 -7.13 11.03
C ALA A 59 1.05 -5.63 10.77
N VAL A 60 -0.03 -4.86 10.91
CA VAL A 60 0.00 -3.40 10.75
C VAL A 60 0.83 -2.76 11.86
N TRP A 61 0.71 -3.23 13.10
CA TRP A 61 1.52 -2.75 14.23
C TRP A 61 3.01 -3.03 14.03
N GLU A 62 3.39 -4.24 13.62
CA GLU A 62 4.79 -4.55 13.33
C GLU A 62 5.35 -3.70 12.18
N ALA A 63 4.55 -3.47 11.13
CA ALA A 63 4.93 -2.57 10.05
C ALA A 63 5.15 -1.14 10.56
N MET A 64 4.32 -0.66 11.49
CA MET A 64 4.48 0.65 12.13
C MET A 64 5.72 0.73 13.02
N CYS A 65 5.98 -0.30 13.82
CA CYS A 65 7.20 -0.39 14.64
C CYS A 65 8.47 -0.34 13.78
N ARG A 66 8.44 -0.93 12.58
CA ARG A 66 9.59 -0.95 11.66
C ARG A 66 9.73 0.33 10.85
N THR A 67 8.62 0.93 10.44
CA THR A 67 8.61 2.18 9.63
C THR A 67 8.66 3.43 10.51
N ALA A 68 8.49 3.30 11.83
CA ALA A 68 8.36 4.38 12.81
C ALA A 68 7.33 5.46 12.39
N SER A 69 6.32 5.07 11.59
CA SER A 69 5.34 5.98 11.02
C SER A 69 4.01 5.27 10.81
N THR A 70 2.92 6.00 10.99
CA THR A 70 1.54 5.56 10.72
C THR A 70 0.94 6.22 9.47
N ASP A 71 1.65 7.20 8.91
CA ASP A 71 1.16 8.08 7.83
C ASP A 71 0.94 7.31 6.52
N TRP A 72 1.77 6.29 6.25
CA TRP A 72 1.60 5.40 5.11
C TRP A 72 0.30 4.59 5.16
N ALA A 73 -0.16 4.22 6.37
CA ALA A 73 -1.39 3.43 6.53
C ALA A 73 -2.63 4.28 6.19
N VAL A 74 -2.60 5.56 6.57
CA VAL A 74 -3.68 6.52 6.29
C VAL A 74 -3.65 6.99 4.84
N LYS A 75 -2.49 7.41 4.32
CA LYS A 75 -2.34 7.90 2.93
C LYS A 75 -2.50 6.81 1.89
N GLY A 76 -2.07 5.59 2.21
CA GLY A 76 -2.15 4.44 1.31
C GLY A 76 -3.48 3.71 1.31
N ASN A 77 -4.46 4.15 2.13
CA ASN A 77 -5.73 3.44 2.34
C ASN A 77 -5.53 1.95 2.73
N MET A 78 -4.41 1.65 3.38
CA MET A 78 -4.02 0.29 3.79
C MET A 78 -4.73 -0.12 5.09
N ALA A 79 -5.35 0.83 5.77
CA ALA A 79 -6.08 0.68 7.00
C ALA A 79 -7.59 0.88 6.76
N PRO A 80 -8.47 0.06 7.36
CA PRO A 80 -9.91 0.33 7.35
C PRO A 80 -10.22 1.75 7.85
N THR A 81 -11.09 2.47 7.16
CA THR A 81 -11.45 3.86 7.49
C THR A 81 -12.49 3.99 8.61
N THR A 82 -12.78 2.91 9.35
CA THR A 82 -13.73 2.91 10.46
C THR A 82 -13.27 3.84 11.59
N GLY A 83 -14.22 4.48 12.28
CA GLY A 83 -13.92 5.48 13.32
C GLY A 83 -13.02 4.96 14.43
N TRP A 84 -13.31 3.76 14.93
CA TRP A 84 -12.51 3.08 15.95
C TRP A 84 -11.10 2.71 15.47
N TRP A 85 -10.92 2.42 14.17
CA TRP A 85 -9.61 2.12 13.62
C TRP A 85 -8.74 3.37 13.53
N LYS A 86 -9.33 4.53 13.22
CA LYS A 86 -8.62 5.81 13.27
C LYS A 86 -8.18 6.17 14.69
N ALA A 87 -9.05 5.93 15.68
CA ALA A 87 -8.70 6.13 17.09
C ALA A 87 -7.56 5.19 17.54
N TRP A 88 -7.64 3.91 17.14
CA TRP A 88 -6.56 2.95 17.39
C TRP A 88 -5.24 3.35 16.73
N LEU A 89 -5.27 3.83 15.47
CA LEU A 89 -4.08 4.32 14.77
C LEU A 89 -3.45 5.53 15.43
N ALA A 90 -4.27 6.44 15.97
CA ALA A 90 -3.78 7.61 16.70
C ALA A 90 -3.06 7.17 17.99
N GLU A 91 -3.66 6.27 18.77
CA GLU A 91 -3.04 5.70 19.98
C GLU A 91 -1.78 4.89 19.65
N ALA A 92 -1.77 4.15 18.53
CA ALA A 92 -0.60 3.43 18.05
C ALA A 92 0.55 4.39 17.72
N ASN A 93 0.26 5.53 17.10
CA ASN A 93 1.25 6.55 16.76
C ASN A 93 1.92 7.16 18.00
N GLU A 94 1.17 7.35 19.08
CA GLU A 94 1.68 7.86 20.36
C GLU A 94 2.56 6.84 21.10
N ASN A 95 2.30 5.54 20.90
CA ASN A 95 3.03 4.45 21.52
C ASN A 95 4.17 3.88 20.66
N LEU A 96 4.51 4.53 19.54
CA LEU A 96 5.65 4.15 18.69
C LEU A 96 6.95 4.16 19.52
N GLY A 97 7.50 2.97 19.77
CA GLY A 97 8.71 2.78 20.58
C GLY A 97 8.48 2.27 22.00
N ASN A 98 7.23 2.04 22.41
CA ASN A 98 6.92 1.36 23.67
C ASN A 98 6.82 -0.17 23.45
N PRO A 99 7.82 -0.98 23.86
CA PRO A 99 7.80 -2.42 23.65
C PRO A 99 6.74 -3.14 24.51
N CYS A 100 6.15 -2.46 25.50
CA CYS A 100 5.11 -3.02 26.36
C CYS A 100 3.68 -2.69 25.90
N TRP A 101 3.50 -1.96 24.81
CA TRP A 101 2.17 -1.64 24.30
C TRP A 101 1.58 -2.82 23.52
N ASP A 102 0.50 -3.39 24.03
CA ASP A 102 -0.21 -4.48 23.38
C ASP A 102 -1.22 -3.95 22.36
N SER A 103 -0.85 -4.07 21.08
CA SER A 103 -1.67 -3.67 19.93
C SER A 103 -3.04 -4.36 19.90
N TRP A 104 -3.14 -5.59 20.40
CA TRP A 104 -4.37 -6.37 20.41
C TRP A 104 -5.36 -5.85 21.46
N GLU A 105 -4.87 -5.58 22.67
CA GLU A 105 -5.70 -5.04 23.75
C GLU A 105 -6.25 -3.65 23.39
N ALA A 106 -5.41 -2.79 22.82
CA ALA A 106 -5.83 -1.46 22.36
C ALA A 106 -6.93 -1.56 21.29
N LYS A 107 -6.78 -2.47 20.31
CA LYS A 107 -7.81 -2.70 19.29
C LYS A 107 -9.12 -3.13 19.93
N LEU A 108 -9.06 -4.08 20.86
CA LEU A 108 -10.23 -4.63 21.52
C LEU A 108 -10.98 -3.55 22.31
N ARG A 109 -10.26 -2.67 23.01
CA ARG A 109 -10.84 -1.52 23.74
C ARG A 109 -11.61 -0.59 22.81
N HIS A 110 -11.03 -0.20 21.67
CA HIS A 110 -11.70 0.68 20.69
C HIS A 110 -12.89 0.03 20.01
N MET A 111 -12.82 -1.28 19.74
CA MET A 111 -13.95 -2.03 19.18
C MET A 111 -15.13 -2.12 20.16
N HIS A 112 -14.86 -2.35 21.45
CA HIS A 112 -15.92 -2.37 22.47
C HIS A 112 -16.47 -0.99 22.82
N ALA A 113 -15.66 0.07 22.68
CA ALA A 113 -16.10 1.44 22.89
C ALA A 113 -17.20 1.82 21.89
N THR A 114 -17.04 1.49 20.60
CA THR A 114 -18.07 1.78 19.58
C THR A 114 -19.35 0.96 19.78
N VAL A 115 -19.24 -0.30 20.22
CA VAL A 115 -20.43 -1.10 20.55
C VAL A 115 -21.25 -0.45 21.67
N LYS A 116 -20.59 0.19 22.64
CA LYS A 116 -21.26 0.93 23.72
C LYS A 116 -21.85 2.26 23.27
N GLU A 117 -21.29 2.91 22.26
CA GLU A 117 -21.82 4.15 21.70
C GLU A 117 -23.07 3.86 20.84
N ASP A 118 -23.03 2.82 20.00
CA ASP A 118 -24.20 2.36 19.24
C ASP A 118 -25.35 1.89 20.16
N GLU A 119 -25.05 1.32 21.33
CA GLU A 119 -26.08 0.92 22.31
C GLU A 119 -26.71 2.12 23.06
N LYS A 120 -26.03 3.26 23.13
CA LYS A 120 -26.53 4.48 23.78
C LYS A 120 -27.46 5.31 22.90
N ASP A 121 -27.34 5.19 21.57
CA ASP A 121 -28.16 5.91 20.60
C ASP A 121 -29.45 5.15 20.21
N VAL A 122 -29.74 4.01 20.84
CA VAL A 122 -31.05 3.34 20.71
C VAL A 122 -32.04 4.10 21.59
N PRO A 123 -33.01 4.87 21.03
CA PRO A 123 -34.04 5.46 21.84
C PRO A 123 -34.80 4.33 22.53
N ALA A 124 -35.10 4.52 23.82
CA ALA A 124 -35.98 3.65 24.58
C ALA A 124 -37.39 3.65 23.96
N SER A 125 -37.58 2.95 22.84
CA SER A 125 -38.89 2.70 22.28
C SER A 125 -39.46 1.47 22.97
N GLU A 126 -40.64 1.69 23.52
CA GLU A 126 -41.52 0.75 24.19
C GLU A 126 -41.61 -0.62 23.50
N GLY A 127 -41.87 -1.64 24.33
CA GLY A 127 -41.69 -3.04 23.99
C GLY A 127 -42.39 -3.49 22.72
N VAL A 128 -41.63 -4.17 21.87
CA VAL A 128 -42.16 -5.13 20.91
C VAL A 128 -41.24 -6.33 20.96
N GLY A 129 -41.73 -7.41 21.55
CA GLY A 129 -41.10 -8.71 21.44
C GLY A 129 -41.00 -9.10 19.98
N ASN A 130 -39.78 -9.36 19.50
CA ASN A 130 -39.47 -10.37 18.50
C ASN A 130 -37.95 -10.51 18.38
N THR A 131 -37.44 -11.60 18.94
CA THR A 131 -36.15 -12.18 18.56
C THR A 131 -36.14 -12.41 17.04
N LEU A 132 -35.40 -11.60 16.30
CA LEU A 132 -35.05 -11.94 14.92
C LEU A 132 -34.03 -13.08 14.96
N PRO A 133 -34.28 -14.23 14.31
CA PRO A 133 -33.27 -15.27 14.24
C PRO A 133 -32.09 -14.76 13.40
N MET A 134 -30.92 -14.66 14.03
CA MET A 134 -29.63 -14.51 13.36
C MET A 134 -29.54 -15.54 12.23
N LYS A 135 -29.56 -15.09 10.97
CA LYS A 135 -29.26 -15.97 9.84
C LYS A 135 -27.77 -16.35 9.91
N PRO A 136 -27.41 -17.64 9.92
CA PRO A 136 -26.02 -18.04 9.92
C PRO A 136 -25.34 -17.55 8.64
N PHE A 137 -24.24 -16.82 8.80
CA PHE A 137 -23.37 -16.40 7.70
C PHE A 137 -22.77 -17.65 7.06
N ARG A 138 -23.39 -18.10 5.97
CA ARG A 138 -22.94 -19.27 5.21
C ARG A 138 -21.62 -18.92 4.52
N ARG A 139 -20.48 -19.38 5.06
CA ARG A 139 -19.21 -19.35 4.33
C ARG A 139 -19.39 -20.17 3.05
N GLN A 140 -19.45 -19.50 1.91
CA GLN A 140 -19.29 -20.17 0.62
C GLN A 140 -17.80 -20.48 0.45
N THR A 141 -17.42 -21.68 0.84
CA THR A 141 -16.16 -22.28 0.37
C THR A 141 -16.36 -22.58 -1.12
N MET A 142 -15.77 -21.77 -2.00
CA MET A 142 -15.59 -22.17 -3.39
C MET A 142 -14.49 -23.23 -3.40
N LEU A 143 -14.88 -24.48 -3.67
CA LEU A 143 -13.95 -25.50 -4.17
C LEU A 143 -13.82 -25.28 -5.68
N LEU A 144 -12.57 -25.27 -6.13
CA LEU A 144 -12.15 -25.23 -7.54
C LEU A 144 -12.77 -26.34 -8.37
#